data_AF-A0A2N2L104-F1
#
_entry.id   AF-A0A2N2L104-F1
#
_cell.length_a   1.000
_cell.length_b   1.000
_cell.length_c   1.000
_cell.angle_alpha   90.00
_cell.angle_beta   90.00
_cell.angle_gamma   90.00
#
_symmetry.space_group_name_H-M   'P 1'
#
loop_
_entity.id
_entity.type
_entity.pdbx_description
1 polymer ?
#
loop_
_entity_poly.entity_id
_entity_poly.type
_entity_poly.pdbx_seq_one_letter_code
_entity_poly.pdbx_strand_id
1 'polypeptide(L)'
;MSYVVLARKYRPQTFSEVYAQEHITDILQNAIKSNRIHHAYLFNGPRGVGKTSLARIFAKSLNCVEGPTTTPCNKCSNCLEITASTSTDVIEIDGASNNGVDDIRDLQEELMYAPAHSKYKIYIIDEVHMLSKSAFNALLKTLEEPPENVVFIFATTEPHKVLPTIISRCQRYDFKRIPVDSIVKRVKALAEEEQVEIDSESIYLIARKADGGLRDALSLMDQVLSYCVNQVNIDQVRNIFGILPSQVFYKILRNIRTGETKAIIDELHLIFEQGTELQEMLNNLLEFLRISILRKNGIAPGEINPEEYGIYDEIANSFSLNELLYIISSLIQTRADIRTSSNPQLILEVVMVKLSQMDEMQDLSQILANLDKLRGQSPLPSSPQARPEPRTAAQQSNPIHHTAPAPSAPSPQHEAVLEKLDLTLESLTDNWQRLIARVRKSSSTTAVSLSKAQVVEVKANRITLLVEGSTFLASIEKNKELIETHLSDIFNGKSILHLQKSEAEAPKTVEIKRTTLDDLKKENPEIADYIRITDSKLISG
;
A
#
# COMPACT_ATOMS: atom_id res chain seq x y z
N MET A 1 -9.60 35.56 18.59
CA MET A 1 -8.86 34.29 18.83
C MET A 1 -8.62 33.64 17.48
N SER A 2 -7.56 32.86 17.31
CA SER A 2 -7.38 32.05 16.10
C SER A 2 -8.48 30.98 16.01
N TYR A 3 -8.98 30.71 14.81
CA TYR A 3 -9.92 29.61 14.58
C TYR A 3 -9.27 28.28 14.97
N VAL A 4 -10.02 27.42 15.65
CA VAL A 4 -9.58 26.08 16.05
C VAL A 4 -10.44 25.06 15.34
N VAL A 5 -9.82 24.35 14.40
CA VAL A 5 -10.35 23.21 13.64
C VAL A 5 -11.17 22.28 14.54
N LEU A 6 -12.38 21.88 14.12
CA LEU A 6 -13.31 21.03 14.87
C LEU A 6 -12.64 19.75 15.36
N ALA A 7 -11.81 19.12 14.52
CA ALA A 7 -11.03 17.93 14.87
C ALA A 7 -10.08 18.11 16.08
N ARG A 8 -9.71 19.35 16.42
CA ARG A 8 -8.97 19.72 17.64
C ARG A 8 -9.90 20.22 18.75
N LYS A 9 -10.91 21.03 18.43
CA LYS A 9 -11.91 21.57 19.38
C LYS A 9 -12.65 20.44 20.11
N TYR A 10 -13.11 19.44 19.36
CA TYR A 10 -13.90 18.30 19.85
C TYR A 10 -13.08 17.03 20.10
N ARG A 11 -11.78 17.16 20.35
CA ARG A 11 -10.93 16.01 20.70
C ARG A 11 -11.37 15.45 22.07
N PRO A 12 -11.76 14.16 22.17
CA PRO A 12 -12.23 13.56 23.42
C PRO A 12 -11.27 13.76 24.60
N GLN A 13 -11.81 14.12 25.76
CA GLN A 13 -11.07 14.38 27.00
C GLN A 13 -11.27 13.31 28.07
N THR A 14 -12.32 12.49 27.99
CA THR A 14 -12.63 11.38 28.89
C THR A 14 -12.95 10.10 28.10
N PHE A 15 -12.90 8.92 28.75
CA PHE A 15 -13.23 7.65 28.08
C PHE A 15 -14.66 7.63 27.53
N SER A 16 -15.62 8.25 28.22
CA SER A 16 -17.03 8.36 27.80
C SER A 16 -17.25 9.20 26.54
N GLU A 17 -16.29 10.05 26.15
CA GLU A 17 -16.34 10.85 24.92
C GLU A 17 -15.73 10.12 23.71
N VAL A 18 -15.09 8.96 23.91
CA VAL A 18 -14.45 8.18 22.84
C VAL A 18 -15.53 7.40 22.10
N TYR A 19 -15.68 7.70 20.81
CA TYR A 19 -16.82 7.24 20.02
C TYR A 19 -16.57 5.85 19.39
N ALA A 20 -17.47 4.89 19.63
CA ALA A 20 -17.50 3.56 19.01
C ALA A 20 -16.22 2.71 19.20
N GLN A 21 -15.58 2.81 20.38
CA GLN A 21 -14.43 1.97 20.78
C GLN A 21 -14.60 1.42 22.20
N GLU A 22 -15.85 1.15 22.59
CA GLU A 22 -16.27 0.75 23.95
C GLU A 22 -15.46 -0.45 24.46
N HIS A 23 -15.17 -1.42 23.58
CA HIS A 23 -14.39 -2.61 23.90
C HIS A 23 -12.95 -2.31 24.36
N ILE A 24 -12.36 -1.17 23.97
CA ILE A 24 -11.03 -0.76 24.41
C ILE A 24 -11.11 0.10 25.66
N THR A 25 -12.05 1.06 25.69
CA THR A 25 -12.23 1.96 26.84
C THR A 25 -12.57 1.18 28.10
N ASP A 26 -13.38 0.13 28.02
CA ASP A 26 -13.76 -0.68 29.17
C ASP A 26 -12.58 -1.50 29.71
N ILE A 27 -11.74 -2.07 28.84
CA ILE A 27 -10.55 -2.82 29.27
C ILE A 27 -9.55 -1.89 29.96
N LEU A 28 -9.28 -0.69 29.40
CA LEU A 28 -8.37 0.27 30.02
C LEU A 28 -8.90 0.79 31.36
N GLN A 29 -10.20 1.08 31.45
CA GLN A 29 -10.84 1.44 32.72
C GLN A 29 -10.76 0.33 33.77
N ASN A 30 -10.93 -0.93 33.37
CA ASN A 30 -10.80 -2.07 34.26
C ASN A 30 -9.35 -2.34 34.68
N ALA A 31 -8.36 -2.10 33.81
CA ALA A 31 -6.94 -2.15 34.15
C ALA A 31 -6.57 -1.10 35.24
N ILE A 32 -7.11 0.12 35.12
CA ILE A 32 -6.97 1.17 36.15
C ILE A 32 -7.63 0.74 37.47
N LYS A 33 -8.91 0.34 37.43
CA LYS A 33 -9.68 -0.09 38.63
C LYS A 33 -9.05 -1.27 39.38
N SER A 34 -8.42 -2.20 38.65
CA SER A 34 -7.76 -3.37 39.23
C SER A 34 -6.27 -3.14 39.55
N ASN A 35 -5.74 -1.94 39.30
CA ASN A 35 -4.32 -1.61 39.42
C ASN A 35 -3.39 -2.60 38.65
N ARG A 36 -3.84 -3.06 37.48
CA ARG A 36 -3.13 -3.99 36.58
C ARG A 36 -2.69 -3.27 35.30
N ILE A 37 -1.85 -2.26 35.48
CA ILE A 37 -1.29 -1.46 34.39
C ILE A 37 -0.09 -2.22 33.80
N HIS A 38 -0.07 -2.38 32.49
CA HIS A 38 1.03 -3.01 31.76
C HIS A 38 2.12 -1.98 31.44
N HIS A 39 3.37 -2.41 31.27
CA HIS A 39 4.47 -1.52 30.91
C HIS A 39 4.43 -1.08 29.44
N ALA A 40 3.71 -1.80 28.56
CA ALA A 40 3.60 -1.48 27.13
C ALA A 40 2.23 -1.82 26.52
N TYR A 41 1.70 -0.89 25.74
CA TYR A 41 0.43 -0.94 25.02
C TYR A 41 0.65 -0.71 23.52
N LEU A 42 -0.02 -1.48 22.66
CA LEU A 42 0.01 -1.29 21.21
C LEU A 42 -1.40 -1.02 20.67
N PHE A 43 -1.67 0.22 20.31
CA PHE A 43 -2.92 0.69 19.73
C PHE A 43 -2.81 0.59 18.20
N ASN A 44 -3.49 -0.38 17.63
CA ASN A 44 -3.52 -0.65 16.20
C ASN A 44 -4.87 -0.26 15.60
N GLY A 45 -4.88 0.33 14.40
CA GLY A 45 -6.09 0.50 13.62
C GLY A 45 -6.00 1.67 12.63
N PRO A 46 -7.07 1.92 11.85
CA PRO A 46 -7.06 2.95 10.81
C PRO A 46 -6.73 4.37 11.32
N ARG A 47 -6.48 5.30 10.38
CA ARG A 47 -6.34 6.71 10.71
C ARG A 47 -7.67 7.26 11.26
N GLY A 48 -7.59 8.29 12.10
CA GLY A 48 -8.76 9.04 12.56
C GLY A 48 -9.72 8.35 13.56
N VAL A 49 -9.54 7.06 13.86
CA VAL A 49 -10.39 6.29 14.82
C VAL A 49 -10.15 6.61 16.30
N GLY A 50 -9.20 7.49 16.62
CA GLY A 50 -8.99 8.00 17.99
C GLY A 50 -7.81 7.42 18.78
N LYS A 51 -6.93 6.60 18.19
CA LYS A 51 -5.76 5.97 18.85
C LYS A 51 -4.99 6.91 19.80
N THR A 52 -4.43 7.99 19.27
CA THR A 52 -3.63 8.98 20.01
C THR A 52 -4.47 9.78 21.01
N SER A 53 -5.77 9.97 20.76
CA SER A 53 -6.68 10.59 21.74
C SER A 53 -6.91 9.68 22.94
N LEU A 54 -7.14 8.38 22.72
CA LEU A 54 -7.27 7.40 23.81
C LEU A 54 -5.96 7.26 24.59
N ALA A 55 -4.79 7.31 23.91
CA ALA A 55 -3.49 7.32 24.56
C ALA A 55 -3.33 8.50 25.55
N ARG A 56 -3.70 9.72 25.13
CA ARG A 56 -3.69 10.90 26.02
C ARG A 56 -4.73 10.80 27.14
N ILE A 57 -5.93 10.26 26.90
CA ILE A 57 -6.93 10.03 27.94
C ILE A 57 -6.39 9.03 28.99
N PHE A 58 -5.78 7.94 28.54
CA PHE A 58 -5.17 6.94 29.42
C PHE A 58 -4.00 7.55 30.22
N ALA A 59 -3.12 8.32 29.59
CA ALA A 59 -2.05 9.05 30.27
C ALA A 59 -2.58 10.02 31.35
N LYS A 60 -3.61 10.82 31.04
CA LYS A 60 -4.30 11.68 32.03
C LYS A 60 -4.93 10.87 33.16
N SER A 61 -5.46 9.70 32.86
CA SER A 61 -6.12 8.81 33.84
C SER A 61 -5.10 8.20 34.83
N LEU A 62 -3.89 7.91 34.36
CA LEU A 62 -2.78 7.42 35.18
C LEU A 62 -2.11 8.53 36.01
N ASN A 63 -1.92 9.72 35.42
CA ASN A 63 -1.14 10.83 36.00
C ASN A 63 -1.99 11.99 36.57
N CYS A 64 -3.31 11.86 36.66
CA CYS A 64 -4.16 12.80 37.40
C CYS A 64 -3.69 12.90 38.86
N VAL A 65 -3.81 14.07 39.49
CA VAL A 65 -3.53 14.26 40.93
C VAL A 65 -4.41 13.38 41.82
N GLU A 66 -5.65 13.12 41.38
CA GLU A 66 -6.59 12.18 42.02
C GLU A 66 -6.49 10.76 41.42
N GLY A 67 -5.42 10.46 40.69
CA GLY A 67 -5.22 9.22 39.94
C GLY A 67 -4.39 8.14 40.67
N PRO A 68 -4.37 6.89 40.16
CA PRO A 68 -5.02 6.45 38.93
C PRO A 68 -6.55 6.40 39.03
N THR A 69 -7.24 7.02 38.07
CA THR A 69 -8.71 7.16 38.07
C THR A 69 -9.27 6.95 36.67
N THR A 70 -10.49 6.40 36.56
CA THR A 70 -11.17 6.25 35.26
C THR A 70 -11.81 7.55 34.75
N THR A 71 -11.85 8.60 35.58
CA THR A 71 -12.42 9.90 35.22
C THR A 71 -11.41 10.99 35.54
N PRO A 72 -10.46 11.29 34.63
CA PRO A 72 -9.47 12.35 34.86
C PRO A 72 -10.17 13.71 34.98
N CYS A 73 -9.75 14.53 35.95
CA CYS A 73 -10.49 15.74 36.32
C CYS A 73 -10.43 16.86 35.26
N ASN A 74 -9.50 16.78 34.30
CA ASN A 74 -9.27 17.76 33.22
C ASN A 74 -9.02 19.21 33.71
N LYS A 75 -8.63 19.38 34.98
CA LYS A 75 -8.44 20.68 35.64
C LYS A 75 -7.12 20.84 36.42
N CYS A 76 -6.48 19.74 36.83
CA CYS A 76 -5.16 19.80 37.49
C CYS A 76 -4.04 20.07 36.47
N SER A 77 -2.89 20.55 36.95
CA SER A 77 -1.67 20.80 36.16
C SER A 77 -1.38 19.67 35.18
N ASN A 78 -1.26 18.44 35.70
CA ASN A 78 -0.91 17.25 34.92
C ASN A 78 -1.92 17.01 33.79
N CYS A 79 -3.23 17.13 34.04
CA CYS A 79 -4.23 16.97 32.99
C CYS A 79 -4.21 18.09 31.94
N LEU A 80 -3.92 19.33 32.35
CA LEU A 80 -3.83 20.48 31.43
C LEU A 80 -2.58 20.38 30.55
N GLU A 81 -1.42 20.07 31.12
CA GLU A 81 -0.15 19.86 30.41
C GLU A 81 -0.23 18.70 29.41
N ILE A 82 -0.82 17.55 29.79
CA ILE A 82 -1.00 16.42 28.87
C ILE A 82 -1.98 16.78 27.73
N THR A 83 -3.01 17.58 28.02
CA THR A 83 -3.94 18.07 26.98
C THR A 83 -3.24 19.03 26.02
N ALA A 84 -2.34 19.87 26.53
CA ALA A 84 -1.51 20.80 25.77
C ALA A 84 -0.33 20.15 25.03
N SER A 85 0.02 18.89 25.32
CA SER A 85 1.27 18.22 24.91
C SER A 85 2.54 18.95 25.40
N THR A 86 2.52 19.44 26.65
CA THR A 86 3.65 20.16 27.28
C THR A 86 4.14 19.53 28.59
N SER A 87 3.71 18.31 28.90
CA SER A 87 4.08 17.63 30.16
C SER A 87 5.48 17.01 30.06
N THR A 88 6.30 17.14 31.11
CA THR A 88 7.63 16.50 31.19
C THR A 88 7.54 14.99 31.45
N ASP A 89 6.44 14.53 32.05
CA ASP A 89 6.23 13.12 32.40
C ASP A 89 5.41 12.35 31.36
N VAL A 90 4.87 13.03 30.34
CA VAL A 90 4.13 12.41 29.23
C VAL A 90 4.66 12.94 27.91
N ILE A 91 5.59 12.18 27.33
CA ILE A 91 6.34 12.55 26.13
C ILE A 91 5.64 11.92 24.92
N GLU A 92 5.25 12.77 23.96
CA GLU A 92 4.55 12.37 22.73
C GLU A 92 5.47 12.54 21.53
N ILE A 93 5.76 11.44 20.83
CA ILE A 93 6.75 11.34 19.77
C ILE A 93 6.06 10.87 18.50
N ASP A 94 6.25 11.62 17.42
CA ASP A 94 5.90 11.16 16.08
C ASP A 94 7.05 10.31 15.52
N GLY A 95 6.79 9.02 15.30
CA GLY A 95 7.75 8.07 14.73
C GLY A 95 8.10 8.35 13.27
N ALA A 96 7.34 9.18 12.55
CA ALA A 96 7.73 9.65 11.22
C ALA A 96 8.84 10.71 11.30
N SER A 97 8.74 11.62 12.28
CA SER A 97 9.69 12.71 12.51
C SER A 97 10.95 12.30 13.30
N ASN A 98 10.84 11.31 14.19
CA ASN A 98 11.91 10.84 15.09
C ASN A 98 12.21 9.36 14.82
N ASN A 99 12.66 9.05 13.60
CA ASN A 99 12.87 7.66 13.15
C ASN A 99 14.30 7.14 13.38
N GLY A 100 15.20 8.00 13.87
CA GLY A 100 16.61 7.73 14.08
C GLY A 100 16.89 6.78 15.24
N VAL A 101 18.10 6.20 15.24
CA VAL A 101 18.58 5.39 16.36
C VAL A 101 18.95 6.28 17.54
N ASP A 102 19.52 7.45 17.24
CA ASP A 102 20.06 8.35 18.24
C ASP A 102 18.92 9.07 18.99
N ASP A 103 17.85 9.51 18.29
CA ASP A 103 16.61 10.00 18.91
C ASP A 103 16.06 9.04 19.99
N ILE A 104 16.13 7.72 19.73
CA ILE A 104 15.68 6.68 20.64
C ILE A 104 16.73 6.34 21.72
N ARG A 105 18.01 6.60 21.50
CA ARG A 105 19.05 6.46 22.54
C ARG A 105 18.95 7.59 23.55
N ASP A 106 18.75 8.82 23.09
CA ASP A 106 18.52 9.98 23.94
C ASP A 106 17.26 9.73 24.81
N LEU A 107 16.20 9.17 24.21
CA LEU A 107 15.03 8.67 24.94
C LEU A 107 15.38 7.64 26.03
N GLN A 108 16.28 6.70 25.73
CA GLN A 108 16.71 5.65 26.67
C GLN A 108 17.56 6.17 27.82
N GLU A 109 18.34 7.22 27.60
CA GLU A 109 19.01 7.93 28.69
C GLU A 109 17.99 8.65 29.57
N GLU A 110 16.98 9.30 28.98
CA GLU A 110 15.87 9.91 29.73
C GLU A 110 15.00 8.89 30.51
N LEU A 111 14.85 7.67 30.00
CA LEU A 111 14.06 6.60 30.62
C LEU A 111 14.60 6.15 31.99
N MET A 112 15.87 6.42 32.28
CA MET A 112 16.51 6.07 33.56
C MET A 112 16.16 7.01 34.71
N TYR A 113 15.56 8.17 34.42
CA TYR A 113 15.15 9.15 35.44
C TYR A 113 13.69 8.96 35.85
N ALA A 114 13.44 9.00 37.16
CA ALA A 114 12.11 8.95 37.75
C ALA A 114 11.20 10.10 37.25
N PRO A 115 9.86 9.93 37.29
CA PRO A 115 8.92 11.02 36.99
C PRO A 115 9.16 12.24 37.89
N ALA A 116 8.98 13.44 37.34
CA ALA A 116 9.21 14.70 38.06
C ALA A 116 8.03 15.06 39.00
N HIS A 117 6.80 14.99 38.50
CA HIS A 117 5.59 15.46 39.19
C HIS A 117 4.40 14.49 39.10
N SER A 118 4.55 13.41 38.34
CA SER A 118 3.50 12.42 38.06
C SER A 118 3.80 11.07 38.70
N LYS A 119 2.81 10.16 38.69
CA LYS A 119 3.01 8.78 39.17
C LYS A 119 3.75 7.89 38.16
N TYR A 120 3.51 8.08 36.87
CA TYR A 120 4.12 7.31 35.78
C TYR A 120 4.85 8.23 34.79
N LYS A 121 5.94 7.74 34.21
CA LYS A 121 6.57 8.35 33.03
C LYS A 121 6.05 7.65 31.79
N ILE A 122 5.36 8.38 30.91
CA ILE A 122 4.57 7.80 29.82
C ILE A 122 5.11 8.25 28.47
N TYR A 123 5.36 7.29 27.59
CA TYR A 123 5.88 7.54 26.25
C TYR A 123 4.82 7.14 25.22
N ILE A 124 4.25 8.13 24.54
CA ILE A 124 3.27 7.94 23.46
C ILE A 124 4.04 8.05 22.14
N ILE A 125 4.20 6.94 21.42
CA ILE A 125 4.90 6.93 20.14
C ILE A 125 3.87 6.66 19.03
N ASP A 126 3.48 7.72 18.31
CA ASP A 126 2.52 7.64 17.21
C ASP A 126 3.19 7.24 15.90
N GLU A 127 2.42 6.60 15.02
CA GLU A 127 2.86 5.92 13.79
C GLU A 127 4.20 5.16 13.94
N VAL A 128 4.32 4.37 15.02
CA VAL A 128 5.56 3.65 15.41
C VAL A 128 6.16 2.80 14.28
N HIS A 129 5.35 2.37 13.31
CA HIS A 129 5.81 1.61 12.14
C HIS A 129 6.80 2.37 11.24
N MET A 130 6.92 3.70 11.42
CA MET A 130 7.88 4.56 10.71
C MET A 130 9.28 4.56 11.34
N LEU A 131 9.45 4.04 12.56
CA LEU A 131 10.76 3.92 13.20
C LEU A 131 11.69 3.00 12.40
N SER A 132 12.98 3.36 12.35
CA SER A 132 14.00 2.48 11.77
C SER A 132 14.13 1.17 12.54
N LYS A 133 14.53 0.08 11.87
CA LYS A 133 14.74 -1.23 12.51
C LYS A 133 15.76 -1.18 13.66
N SER A 134 16.75 -0.31 13.53
CA SER A 134 17.78 -0.07 14.54
C SER A 134 17.25 0.72 15.74
N ALA A 135 16.36 1.70 15.53
CA ALA A 135 15.62 2.38 16.60
C ALA A 135 14.71 1.40 17.35
N PHE A 136 13.97 0.56 16.64
CA PHE A 136 13.19 -0.52 17.24
C PHE A 136 14.02 -1.49 18.08
N ASN A 137 15.20 -1.90 17.59
CA ASN A 137 16.09 -2.81 18.32
C ASN A 137 16.67 -2.17 19.59
N ALA A 138 16.88 -0.86 19.62
CA ALA A 138 17.29 -0.16 20.84
C ALA A 138 16.23 -0.32 21.94
N LEU A 139 14.95 -0.03 21.63
CA LEU A 139 13.83 -0.15 22.58
C LEU A 139 13.62 -1.57 23.14
N LEU A 140 14.06 -2.64 22.45
CA LEU A 140 13.82 -4.01 22.89
C LEU A 140 14.32 -4.29 24.31
N LYS A 141 15.52 -3.79 24.69
CA LYS A 141 16.04 -3.99 26.04
C LYS A 141 15.13 -3.36 27.09
N THR A 142 14.62 -2.16 26.84
CA THR A 142 13.71 -1.46 27.77
C THR A 142 12.31 -2.05 27.80
N LEU A 143 11.89 -2.78 26.76
CA LEU A 143 10.64 -3.55 26.76
C LEU A 143 10.80 -4.94 27.39
N GLU A 144 12.02 -5.46 27.50
CA GLU A 144 12.34 -6.70 28.23
C GLU A 144 12.53 -6.44 29.73
N GLU A 145 13.22 -5.35 30.06
CA GLU A 145 13.54 -4.92 31.42
C GLU A 145 12.99 -3.49 31.66
N PRO A 146 11.66 -3.31 31.75
CA PRO A 146 11.06 -1.98 31.91
C PRO A 146 11.34 -1.38 33.30
N PRO A 147 11.75 -0.09 33.39
CA PRO A 147 11.87 0.59 34.67
C PRO A 147 10.53 0.71 35.40
N GLU A 148 10.58 0.74 36.74
CA GLU A 148 9.36 0.91 37.54
C GLU A 148 8.66 2.23 37.20
N ASN A 149 7.34 2.16 37.04
CA ASN A 149 6.46 3.28 36.69
C ASN A 149 6.67 3.88 35.28
N VAL A 150 7.38 3.21 34.36
CA VAL A 150 7.38 3.55 32.93
C VAL A 150 6.23 2.85 32.20
N VAL A 151 5.53 3.58 31.31
CA VAL A 151 4.48 3.03 30.44
C VAL A 151 4.66 3.50 28.99
N PHE A 152 4.83 2.55 28.07
CA PHE A 152 4.82 2.82 26.63
C PHE A 152 3.42 2.67 26.04
N ILE A 153 3.04 3.58 25.15
CA ILE A 153 1.81 3.52 24.35
C ILE A 153 2.20 3.75 22.89
N PHE A 154 2.38 2.65 22.17
CA PHE A 154 2.65 2.67 20.73
C PHE A 154 1.34 2.79 19.96
N ALA A 155 1.26 3.66 18.96
CA ALA A 155 0.15 3.72 18.02
C ALA A 155 0.62 3.45 16.58
N THR A 156 -0.20 2.74 15.80
CA THR A 156 0.11 2.45 14.39
C THR A 156 -1.14 2.30 13.52
N THR A 157 -1.02 2.72 12.26
CA THR A 157 -1.93 2.34 11.16
C THR A 157 -1.54 1.05 10.44
N GLU A 158 -0.28 0.62 10.53
CA GLU A 158 0.26 -0.53 9.81
C GLU A 158 0.93 -1.53 10.78
N PRO A 159 0.16 -2.45 11.40
CA PRO A 159 0.67 -3.37 12.42
C PRO A 159 1.66 -4.40 11.84
N HIS A 160 1.53 -4.70 10.55
CA HIS A 160 2.37 -5.66 9.83
C HIS A 160 3.80 -5.17 9.58
N LYS A 161 4.07 -3.87 9.73
CA LYS A 161 5.41 -3.27 9.66
C LYS A 161 6.12 -3.20 11.02
N VAL A 162 5.37 -3.33 12.12
CA VAL A 162 5.94 -3.37 13.48
C VAL A 162 6.60 -4.73 13.72
N LEU A 163 7.77 -4.76 14.35
CA LEU A 163 8.50 -6.00 14.58
C LEU A 163 7.70 -6.95 15.49
N PRO A 164 7.59 -8.26 15.16
CA PRO A 164 6.89 -9.23 16.00
C PRO A 164 7.40 -9.30 17.45
N THR A 165 8.70 -9.03 17.66
CA THR A 165 9.36 -8.97 18.97
C THR A 165 8.84 -7.85 19.88
N ILE A 166 8.27 -6.79 19.31
CA ILE A 166 7.63 -5.71 20.07
C ILE A 166 6.16 -6.04 20.31
N ILE A 167 5.48 -6.56 19.29
CA ILE A 167 4.08 -7.00 19.40
C ILE A 167 3.92 -8.04 20.52
N SER A 168 4.86 -8.98 20.65
CA SER A 168 4.86 -10.00 21.71
C SER A 168 5.08 -9.47 23.13
N ARG A 169 5.50 -8.21 23.28
CA ARG A 169 5.76 -7.53 24.56
C ARG A 169 4.73 -6.45 24.89
N CYS A 170 3.78 -6.19 23.99
CA CYS A 170 2.74 -5.19 24.18
C CYS A 170 1.38 -5.84 24.40
N GLN A 171 0.53 -5.22 25.24
CA GLN A 171 -0.90 -5.50 25.19
C GLN A 171 -1.48 -4.83 23.93
N ARG A 172 -1.85 -5.64 22.93
CA ARG A 172 -2.38 -5.17 21.64
C ARG A 172 -3.88 -4.91 21.71
N TYR A 173 -4.29 -3.74 21.24
CA TYR A 173 -5.69 -3.31 21.12
C TYR A 173 -5.99 -2.89 19.69
N ASP A 174 -6.93 -3.60 19.06
CA ASP A 174 -7.37 -3.33 17.69
C ASP A 174 -8.60 -2.41 17.69
N PHE A 175 -8.40 -1.18 17.23
CA PHE A 175 -9.42 -0.17 16.98
C PHE A 175 -10.14 -0.50 15.67
N LYS A 176 -11.47 -0.36 15.70
CA LYS A 176 -12.32 -0.64 14.53
C LYS A 176 -12.59 0.64 13.75
N ARG A 177 -12.90 0.52 12.45
CA ARG A 177 -13.53 1.64 11.71
C ARG A 177 -14.85 1.99 12.40
N ILE A 178 -15.13 3.28 12.57
CA ILE A 178 -16.39 3.75 13.14
C ILE A 178 -17.49 3.56 12.08
N PRO A 179 -18.65 2.96 12.40
CA PRO A 179 -19.73 2.80 11.43
C PRO A 179 -20.23 4.14 10.85
N VAL A 180 -20.70 4.15 9.61
CA VAL A 180 -21.17 5.39 8.94
C VAL A 180 -22.29 6.05 9.75
N ASP A 181 -23.32 5.31 10.16
CA ASP A 181 -24.42 5.82 11.00
C ASP A 181 -23.95 6.43 12.33
N SER A 182 -22.84 5.91 12.86
CA SER A 182 -22.20 6.40 14.07
C SER A 182 -21.52 7.76 13.80
N ILE A 183 -20.80 7.90 12.68
CA ILE A 183 -20.25 9.20 12.27
C ILE A 183 -21.37 10.20 11.96
N VAL A 184 -22.42 9.80 11.24
CA VAL A 184 -23.60 10.65 10.94
C VAL A 184 -24.21 11.23 12.21
N LYS A 185 -24.45 10.41 13.24
CA LYS A 185 -24.97 10.86 14.54
C LYS A 185 -24.06 11.88 15.20
N ARG A 186 -22.73 11.67 15.18
CA ARG A 186 -21.78 12.59 15.82
C ARG A 186 -21.62 13.90 15.05
N VAL A 187 -21.54 13.86 13.72
CA VAL A 187 -21.48 15.04 12.84
C VAL A 187 -22.76 15.87 12.98
N LYS A 188 -23.94 15.24 12.99
CA LYS A 188 -25.21 15.94 13.21
C LYS A 188 -25.25 16.66 14.56
N ALA A 189 -24.90 15.98 15.65
CA ALA A 189 -24.88 16.59 16.98
C ALA A 189 -23.90 17.79 17.07
N LEU A 190 -22.80 17.76 16.32
CA LEU A 190 -21.84 18.87 16.25
C LEU A 190 -22.31 20.01 15.34
N ALA A 191 -23.07 19.73 14.27
CA ALA A 191 -23.69 20.77 13.46
C ALA A 191 -24.74 21.56 14.26
N GLU A 192 -25.51 20.86 15.10
CA GLU A 192 -26.44 21.47 16.07
C GLU A 192 -25.69 22.31 17.12
N GLU A 193 -24.54 21.86 17.60
CA GLU A 193 -23.70 22.59 18.58
C GLU A 193 -23.01 23.84 17.99
N GLU A 194 -22.57 23.79 16.73
CA GLU A 194 -22.00 24.93 15.99
C GLU A 194 -23.06 25.84 15.35
N GLN A 195 -24.36 25.54 15.54
CA GLN A 195 -25.50 26.30 14.98
C GLN A 195 -25.51 26.37 13.45
N VAL A 196 -25.13 25.29 12.77
CA VAL A 196 -25.13 25.18 11.29
C VAL A 196 -26.25 24.27 10.80
N GLU A 197 -27.00 24.74 9.81
CA GLU A 197 -27.99 23.92 9.09
C GLU A 197 -27.28 23.12 7.99
N ILE A 198 -27.21 21.79 8.17
CA ILE A 198 -26.65 20.85 7.20
C ILE A 198 -27.72 19.81 6.86
N ASP A 199 -28.00 19.60 5.58
CA ASP A 199 -28.95 18.58 5.15
C ASP A 199 -28.45 17.14 5.45
N SER A 200 -29.39 16.20 5.55
CA SER A 200 -29.07 14.81 5.92
C SER A 200 -28.27 14.03 4.88
N GLU A 201 -28.36 14.37 3.58
CA GLU A 201 -27.55 13.76 2.53
C GLU A 201 -26.11 14.24 2.61
N SER A 202 -25.90 15.53 2.85
CA SER A 202 -24.58 16.14 3.10
C SER A 202 -23.87 15.50 4.29
N ILE A 203 -24.57 15.32 5.42
CA ILE A 203 -24.00 14.65 6.60
C ILE A 203 -23.62 13.20 6.28
N TYR A 204 -24.47 12.48 5.53
CA TYR A 204 -24.18 11.10 5.09
C TYR A 204 -22.97 11.06 4.14
N LEU A 205 -22.86 12.00 3.20
CA LEU A 205 -21.76 12.09 2.25
C LEU A 205 -20.41 12.38 2.95
N ILE A 206 -20.39 13.30 3.92
CA ILE A 206 -19.22 13.57 4.78
C ILE A 206 -18.84 12.30 5.54
N ALA A 207 -19.81 11.61 6.15
CA ALA A 207 -19.57 10.39 6.91
C ALA A 207 -19.05 9.22 6.05
N ARG A 208 -19.52 9.10 4.81
CA ARG A 208 -19.06 8.10 3.83
C ARG A 208 -17.64 8.42 3.33
N LYS A 209 -17.35 9.67 2.94
CA LYS A 209 -16.01 10.10 2.48
C LYS A 209 -14.94 10.04 3.59
N ALA A 210 -15.35 10.02 4.87
CA ALA A 210 -14.47 9.83 6.01
C ALA A 210 -13.97 8.39 6.25
N ASP A 211 -14.50 7.38 5.54
CA ASP A 211 -14.05 5.96 5.60
C ASP A 211 -13.90 5.41 7.05
N GLY A 212 -14.82 5.80 7.94
CA GLY A 212 -14.81 5.34 9.35
C GLY A 212 -13.79 6.02 10.27
N GLY A 213 -13.10 7.08 9.83
CA GLY A 213 -12.23 7.93 10.66
C GLY A 213 -12.95 9.21 11.13
N LEU A 214 -13.23 9.33 12.44
CA LEU A 214 -13.93 10.51 12.98
C LEU A 214 -13.11 11.79 12.84
N ARG A 215 -11.78 11.74 12.99
CA ARG A 215 -10.91 12.91 12.75
C ARG A 215 -11.07 13.44 11.32
N ASP A 216 -11.12 12.53 10.35
CA ASP A 216 -11.22 12.86 8.93
C ASP A 216 -12.63 13.39 8.61
N ALA A 217 -13.69 12.82 9.20
CA ALA A 217 -15.06 13.36 9.12
C ALA A 217 -15.17 14.81 9.64
N LEU A 218 -14.57 15.11 10.80
CA LEU A 218 -14.56 16.48 11.34
C LEU A 218 -13.73 17.44 10.47
N SER A 219 -12.64 16.96 9.88
CA SER A 219 -11.81 17.78 8.97
C SER A 219 -12.53 18.09 7.65
N LEU A 220 -13.32 17.13 7.14
CA LEU A 220 -14.20 17.32 5.99
C LEU A 220 -15.36 18.28 6.32
N MET A 221 -15.92 18.20 7.53
CA MET A 221 -16.90 19.15 8.03
C MET A 221 -16.32 20.57 8.13
N ASP A 222 -15.14 20.75 8.73
CA ASP A 222 -14.39 22.03 8.75
C ASP A 222 -14.25 22.63 7.34
N GLN A 223 -13.86 21.81 6.35
CA GLN A 223 -13.71 22.23 4.96
C GLN A 223 -15.04 22.71 4.36
N VAL A 224 -16.14 22.00 4.64
CA VAL A 224 -17.49 22.38 4.18
C VAL A 224 -17.95 23.69 4.83
N LEU A 225 -17.76 23.85 6.15
CA LEU A 225 -18.09 25.08 6.88
C LEU A 225 -17.22 26.28 6.46
N SER A 226 -16.00 26.04 5.99
CA SER A 226 -15.12 27.09 5.47
C SER A 226 -15.57 27.63 4.11
N TYR A 227 -16.40 26.89 3.38
CA TYR A 227 -16.92 27.26 2.05
C TYR A 227 -18.37 27.74 2.11
N CYS A 228 -19.20 27.13 2.95
CA CYS A 228 -20.64 27.40 3.05
C CYS A 228 -20.96 28.29 4.27
N VAL A 229 -21.70 29.37 4.07
CA VAL A 229 -22.12 30.28 5.16
C VAL A 229 -23.44 29.79 5.76
N ASN A 230 -23.36 29.15 6.93
CA ASN A 230 -24.46 28.72 7.82
C ASN A 230 -25.48 27.69 7.27
N GLN A 231 -25.67 27.61 5.96
CA GLN A 231 -26.49 26.61 5.28
C GLN A 231 -25.63 25.80 4.32
N VAL A 232 -25.69 24.48 4.45
CA VAL A 232 -24.98 23.50 3.64
C VAL A 232 -25.99 22.63 2.91
N ASN A 233 -25.88 22.57 1.58
CA ASN A 233 -26.65 21.66 0.73
C ASN A 233 -25.76 20.62 0.04
N ILE A 234 -26.38 19.51 -0.39
CA ILE A 234 -25.70 18.36 -1.01
C ILE A 234 -24.88 18.73 -2.24
N ASP A 235 -25.33 19.70 -3.05
CA ASP A 235 -24.62 20.09 -4.27
C ASP A 235 -23.37 20.94 -3.97
N GLN A 236 -23.40 21.79 -2.92
CA GLN A 236 -22.20 22.43 -2.40
C GLN A 236 -21.19 21.40 -1.91
N VAL A 237 -21.62 20.41 -1.11
CA VAL A 237 -20.73 19.36 -0.59
C VAL A 237 -20.15 18.51 -1.72
N ARG A 238 -20.96 18.15 -2.72
CA ARG A 238 -20.50 17.48 -3.95
C ARG A 238 -19.43 18.30 -4.67
N ASN A 239 -19.66 19.60 -4.89
CA ASN A 239 -18.70 20.50 -5.54
C ASN A 239 -17.39 20.63 -4.74
N ILE A 240 -17.46 20.81 -3.43
CA ILE A 240 -16.28 20.91 -2.53
C ILE A 240 -15.46 19.61 -2.55
N PHE A 241 -16.11 18.47 -2.71
CA PHE A 241 -15.48 17.15 -2.72
C PHE A 241 -15.16 16.60 -4.12
N GLY A 242 -15.43 17.35 -5.21
CA GLY A 242 -15.22 16.87 -6.58
C GLY A 242 -16.10 15.69 -6.99
N ILE A 243 -17.25 15.50 -6.33
CA ILE A 243 -18.13 14.35 -6.54
C ILE A 243 -19.17 14.68 -7.61
N LEU A 244 -18.98 14.11 -8.81
CA LEU A 244 -19.92 14.22 -9.92
C LEU A 244 -21.24 13.51 -9.58
N PRO A 245 -22.40 14.08 -9.95
CA PRO A 245 -23.70 13.44 -9.73
C PRO A 245 -23.90 12.23 -10.66
N SER A 246 -24.72 11.27 -10.21
CA SER A 246 -25.06 10.02 -10.92
C SER A 246 -25.47 10.22 -12.39
N GLN A 247 -26.07 11.38 -12.69
CA GLN A 247 -26.49 11.78 -14.05
C GLN A 247 -25.31 11.93 -15.04
N VAL A 248 -24.12 12.33 -14.59
CA VAL A 248 -22.93 12.45 -15.47
C VAL A 248 -22.47 11.06 -15.92
N PHE A 249 -22.39 10.10 -15.00
CA PHE A 249 -22.03 8.72 -15.33
C PHE A 249 -23.09 8.03 -16.19
N TYR A 250 -24.38 8.29 -15.93
CA TYR A 250 -25.48 7.86 -16.80
C TYR A 250 -25.31 8.36 -18.24
N LYS A 251 -25.03 9.66 -18.45
CA LYS A 251 -24.78 10.21 -19.79
C LYS A 251 -23.58 9.54 -20.48
N ILE A 252 -22.45 9.40 -19.79
CA ILE A 252 -21.24 8.77 -20.34
C ILE A 252 -21.55 7.34 -20.81
N LEU A 253 -22.21 6.53 -19.96
CA LEU A 253 -22.54 5.14 -20.29
C LEU A 253 -23.63 5.05 -21.38
N ARG A 254 -24.59 5.98 -21.41
CA ARG A 254 -25.57 6.09 -22.50
C ARG A 254 -24.91 6.45 -23.84
N ASN A 255 -23.98 7.40 -23.85
CA ASN A 255 -23.24 7.81 -25.05
C ASN A 255 -22.30 6.69 -25.54
N ILE A 256 -21.72 5.90 -24.62
CA ILE A 256 -21.02 4.65 -24.95
C ILE A 256 -21.98 3.67 -25.64
N ARG A 257 -23.20 3.48 -25.13
CA ARG A 257 -24.19 2.56 -25.75
C ARG A 257 -24.61 2.99 -27.15
N THR A 258 -24.70 4.29 -27.42
CA THR A 258 -25.11 4.84 -28.72
C THR A 258 -23.96 5.09 -29.68
N GLY A 259 -22.70 4.84 -29.28
CA GLY A 259 -21.52 5.09 -30.12
C GLY A 259 -21.14 6.57 -30.30
N GLU A 260 -21.75 7.48 -29.53
CA GLU A 260 -21.65 8.94 -29.69
C GLU A 260 -20.32 9.49 -29.15
N THR A 261 -19.24 9.10 -29.82
CA THR A 261 -17.86 9.30 -29.39
C THR A 261 -17.52 10.76 -29.12
N LYS A 262 -18.03 11.70 -29.95
CA LYS A 262 -17.85 13.13 -29.73
C LYS A 262 -18.46 13.59 -28.40
N ALA A 263 -19.70 13.19 -28.12
CA ALA A 263 -20.40 13.57 -26.89
C ALA A 263 -19.74 13.00 -25.62
N ILE A 264 -19.02 11.88 -25.73
CA ILE A 264 -18.20 11.36 -24.62
C ILE A 264 -17.00 12.27 -24.36
N ILE A 265 -16.25 12.64 -25.39
CA ILE A 265 -15.08 13.53 -25.25
C ILE A 265 -15.50 14.92 -24.75
N ASP A 266 -16.59 15.49 -25.29
CA ASP A 266 -17.11 16.79 -24.85
C ASP A 266 -17.49 16.79 -23.34
N GLU A 267 -18.13 15.71 -22.83
CA GLU A 267 -18.47 15.58 -21.41
C GLU A 267 -17.21 15.32 -20.54
N LEU A 268 -16.21 14.59 -21.02
CA LEU A 268 -14.91 14.43 -20.32
C LEU A 268 -14.17 15.76 -20.18
N HIS A 269 -14.13 16.58 -21.24
CA HIS A 269 -13.49 17.89 -21.21
C HIS A 269 -14.19 18.81 -20.20
N LEU A 270 -15.52 18.84 -20.18
CA LEU A 270 -16.30 19.59 -19.18
C LEU A 270 -15.95 19.19 -17.74
N ILE A 271 -15.80 17.87 -17.47
CA ILE A 271 -15.43 17.34 -16.15
C ILE A 271 -14.01 17.78 -15.73
N PHE A 272 -13.08 17.84 -16.68
CA PHE A 272 -11.70 18.27 -16.43
C PHE A 272 -11.57 19.79 -16.26
N GLU A 273 -12.34 20.59 -17.01
CA GLU A 273 -12.42 22.05 -16.83
C GLU A 273 -12.97 22.43 -15.44
N GLN A 274 -13.84 21.60 -14.87
CA GLN A 274 -14.33 21.74 -13.49
C GLN A 274 -13.29 21.35 -12.42
N GLY A 275 -12.11 20.86 -12.81
CA GLY A 275 -11.03 20.50 -11.89
C GLY A 275 -11.20 19.15 -11.18
N THR A 276 -12.12 18.29 -11.65
CA THR A 276 -12.35 16.96 -11.06
C THR A 276 -11.12 16.06 -11.17
N GLU A 277 -10.70 15.42 -10.08
CA GLU A 277 -9.57 14.49 -10.13
C GLU A 277 -9.93 13.22 -10.92
N LEU A 278 -9.13 12.90 -11.94
CA LEU A 278 -9.30 11.75 -12.83
C LEU A 278 -9.43 10.41 -12.09
N GLN A 279 -8.68 10.24 -11.00
CA GLN A 279 -8.75 9.05 -10.13
C GLN A 279 -10.12 8.94 -9.44
N GLU A 280 -10.64 10.04 -8.91
CA GLU A 280 -11.95 10.08 -8.23
C GLU A 280 -13.09 9.89 -9.22
N MET A 281 -13.04 10.54 -10.39
CA MET A 281 -13.98 10.34 -11.50
C MET A 281 -14.07 8.87 -11.92
N LEU A 282 -12.93 8.19 -12.09
CA LEU A 282 -12.90 6.77 -12.45
C LEU A 282 -13.39 5.84 -11.35
N ASN A 283 -13.08 6.14 -10.08
CA ASN A 283 -13.59 5.36 -8.96
C ASN A 283 -15.12 5.48 -8.85
N ASN A 284 -15.66 6.68 -9.05
CA ASN A 284 -17.10 6.93 -9.04
C ASN A 284 -17.83 6.24 -10.22
N LEU A 285 -17.23 6.24 -11.42
CA LEU A 285 -17.76 5.49 -12.57
C LEU A 285 -17.74 3.97 -12.35
N LEU A 286 -16.66 3.43 -11.76
CA LEU A 286 -16.57 2.02 -11.40
C LEU A 286 -17.62 1.62 -10.35
N GLU A 287 -17.88 2.50 -9.38
CA GLU A 287 -18.91 2.29 -8.36
C GLU A 287 -20.32 2.34 -8.98
N PHE A 288 -20.61 3.30 -9.87
CA PHE A 288 -21.86 3.37 -10.62
C PHE A 288 -22.13 2.07 -11.43
N LEU A 289 -21.08 1.53 -12.06
CA LEU A 289 -21.16 0.26 -12.80
C LEU A 289 -21.36 -0.94 -11.87
N ARG A 290 -20.67 -0.99 -10.72
CA ARG A 290 -20.89 -2.01 -9.66
C ARG A 290 -22.36 -2.03 -9.25
N ILE A 291 -22.93 -0.86 -8.96
CA ILE A 291 -24.33 -0.70 -8.57
C ILE A 291 -25.27 -1.19 -9.67
N SER A 292 -25.04 -0.79 -10.92
CA SER A 292 -25.83 -1.23 -12.08
C SER A 292 -25.81 -2.76 -12.25
N ILE A 293 -24.66 -3.41 -12.04
CA ILE A 293 -24.56 -4.89 -12.07
C ILE A 293 -25.33 -5.53 -10.90
N LEU A 294 -25.22 -5.00 -9.68
CA LEU A 294 -25.98 -5.51 -8.52
C LEU A 294 -27.49 -5.42 -8.78
N ARG A 295 -27.96 -4.27 -9.27
CA ARG A 295 -29.35 -4.04 -9.68
C ARG A 295 -29.81 -5.02 -10.77
N LYS A 296 -29.00 -5.25 -11.81
CA LYS A 296 -29.28 -6.24 -12.86
C LYS A 296 -29.49 -7.67 -12.33
N ASN A 297 -28.87 -8.00 -11.20
CA ASN A 297 -29.00 -9.29 -10.52
C ASN A 297 -30.07 -9.30 -9.40
N GLY A 298 -30.89 -8.27 -9.30
CA GLY A 298 -31.96 -8.17 -8.29
C GLY A 298 -31.47 -7.81 -6.87
N ILE A 299 -30.22 -7.40 -6.71
CA ILE A 299 -29.64 -7.00 -5.42
C ILE A 299 -29.81 -5.49 -5.24
N ALA A 300 -30.52 -5.09 -4.18
CA ALA A 300 -30.66 -3.69 -3.80
C ALA A 300 -29.57 -3.30 -2.77
N PRO A 301 -28.55 -2.50 -3.13
CA PRO A 301 -27.56 -2.03 -2.18
C PRO A 301 -28.15 -0.96 -1.25
N GLY A 302 -28.09 -1.17 0.07
CA GLY A 302 -28.64 -0.25 1.08
C GLY A 302 -27.90 1.09 1.25
N GLU A 303 -26.92 1.39 0.40
CA GLU A 303 -26.10 2.62 0.42
C GLU A 303 -26.67 3.75 -0.46
N ILE A 304 -27.84 3.54 -1.08
CA ILE A 304 -28.39 4.41 -2.14
C ILE A 304 -29.86 4.75 -1.85
N ASN A 305 -30.25 6.01 -2.11
CA ASN A 305 -31.65 6.42 -2.09
C ASN A 305 -32.44 5.61 -3.14
N PRO A 306 -33.53 4.89 -2.76
CA PRO A 306 -34.36 4.15 -3.70
C PRO A 306 -34.90 4.94 -4.90
N GLU A 307 -34.98 6.27 -4.79
CA GLU A 307 -35.37 7.17 -5.88
C GLU A 307 -34.35 7.20 -7.03
N GLU A 308 -33.05 7.00 -6.76
CA GLU A 308 -32.03 6.94 -7.83
C GLU A 308 -32.04 5.61 -8.59
N TYR A 309 -32.69 4.55 -8.08
CA TYR A 309 -32.62 3.20 -8.67
C TYR A 309 -33.00 3.15 -10.16
N GLY A 310 -33.91 4.02 -10.61
CA GLY A 310 -34.30 4.07 -12.02
C GLY A 310 -33.14 4.37 -12.98
N ILE A 311 -32.17 5.21 -12.57
CA ILE A 311 -31.01 5.59 -13.39
C ILE A 311 -30.07 4.38 -13.57
N TYR A 312 -29.82 3.65 -12.47
CA TYR A 312 -28.99 2.44 -12.50
C TYR A 312 -29.69 1.31 -13.25
N ASP A 313 -31.01 1.15 -13.09
CA ASP A 313 -31.81 0.13 -13.77
C ASP A 313 -31.87 0.34 -15.28
N GLU A 314 -31.93 1.58 -15.77
CA GLU A 314 -31.93 1.89 -17.20
C GLU A 314 -30.61 1.44 -17.86
N ILE A 315 -29.46 1.82 -17.28
CA ILE A 315 -28.13 1.41 -17.74
C ILE A 315 -27.91 -0.10 -17.56
N ALA A 316 -28.37 -0.66 -16.44
CA ALA A 316 -28.33 -2.10 -16.20
C ALA A 316 -29.10 -2.89 -17.26
N ASN A 317 -30.15 -2.33 -17.86
CA ASN A 317 -30.94 -2.97 -18.91
C ASN A 317 -30.44 -2.66 -20.33
N SER A 318 -29.79 -1.53 -20.57
CA SER A 318 -29.28 -1.15 -21.90
C SER A 318 -28.07 -1.99 -22.38
N PHE A 319 -27.35 -2.61 -21.45
CA PHE A 319 -26.17 -3.45 -21.71
C PHE A 319 -26.40 -4.92 -21.30
N SER A 320 -25.73 -5.84 -21.99
CA SER A 320 -25.60 -7.23 -21.54
C SER A 320 -24.68 -7.31 -20.29
N LEU A 321 -24.80 -8.40 -19.52
CA LEU A 321 -23.92 -8.59 -18.35
C LEU A 321 -22.44 -8.69 -18.77
N ASN A 322 -22.17 -9.30 -19.94
CA ASN A 322 -20.82 -9.42 -20.49
C ASN A 322 -20.23 -8.07 -20.91
N GLU A 323 -21.04 -7.17 -21.50
CA GLU A 323 -20.63 -5.79 -21.80
C GLU A 323 -20.30 -5.01 -20.53
N LEU A 324 -21.14 -5.05 -19.49
CA LEU A 324 -20.88 -4.37 -18.23
C LEU A 324 -19.60 -4.88 -17.56
N LEU A 325 -19.36 -6.19 -17.57
CA LEU A 325 -18.12 -6.80 -17.06
C LEU A 325 -16.89 -6.41 -17.89
N TYR A 326 -17.03 -6.33 -19.22
CA TYR A 326 -15.97 -5.83 -20.10
C TYR A 326 -15.61 -4.38 -19.78
N ILE A 327 -16.61 -3.49 -19.71
CA ILE A 327 -16.44 -2.06 -19.38
C ILE A 327 -15.72 -1.93 -18.02
N ILE A 328 -16.18 -2.62 -16.97
CA ILE A 328 -15.51 -2.63 -15.66
C ILE A 328 -14.05 -3.10 -15.77
N SER A 329 -13.79 -4.22 -16.45
CA SER A 329 -12.41 -4.74 -16.56
C SER A 329 -11.47 -3.77 -17.28
N SER A 330 -11.95 -3.13 -18.36
CA SER A 330 -11.22 -2.10 -19.10
C SER A 330 -10.92 -0.89 -18.22
N LEU A 331 -11.89 -0.40 -17.45
CA LEU A 331 -11.71 0.74 -16.54
C LEU A 331 -10.81 0.42 -15.33
N ILE A 332 -10.86 -0.82 -14.80
CA ILE A 332 -9.94 -1.27 -13.74
C ILE A 332 -8.49 -1.26 -14.23
N GLN A 333 -8.23 -1.76 -15.44
CA GLN A 333 -6.91 -1.70 -16.05
C GLN A 333 -6.47 -0.24 -16.29
N THR A 334 -7.36 0.56 -16.87
CA THR A 334 -7.15 2.00 -17.16
C THR A 334 -6.73 2.77 -15.90
N ARG A 335 -7.37 2.51 -14.75
CA ARG A 335 -7.02 3.11 -13.46
C ARG A 335 -5.60 2.76 -12.99
N ALA A 336 -5.10 1.57 -13.31
CA ALA A 336 -3.71 1.19 -13.02
C ALA A 336 -2.72 1.91 -13.96
N ASP A 337 -3.02 1.95 -15.25
CA ASP A 337 -2.16 2.59 -16.27
C ASP A 337 -2.03 4.11 -16.03
N ILE A 338 -3.13 4.77 -15.68
CA ILE A 338 -3.21 6.20 -15.29
C ILE A 338 -2.28 6.54 -14.13
N ARG A 339 -2.06 5.63 -13.16
CA ARG A 339 -1.18 5.87 -12.01
C ARG A 339 0.31 5.94 -12.40
N THR A 340 0.67 5.39 -13.55
CA THR A 340 2.06 5.33 -14.04
C THR A 340 2.33 6.18 -15.29
N SER A 341 1.30 6.80 -15.86
CA SER A 341 1.39 7.57 -17.10
C SER A 341 1.86 9.01 -16.88
N SER A 342 2.60 9.54 -17.86
CA SER A 342 2.91 10.98 -17.97
C SER A 342 1.76 11.81 -18.57
N ASN A 343 0.81 11.19 -19.27
CA ASN A 343 -0.43 11.83 -19.74
C ASN A 343 -1.63 10.93 -19.40
N PRO A 344 -2.25 11.13 -18.22
CA PRO A 344 -3.40 10.34 -17.79
C PRO A 344 -4.69 10.59 -18.58
N GLN A 345 -4.94 11.82 -19.04
CA GLN A 345 -6.16 12.19 -19.77
C GLN A 345 -6.26 11.44 -21.10
N LEU A 346 -5.17 11.44 -21.88
CA LEU A 346 -5.11 10.74 -23.16
C LEU A 346 -5.42 9.24 -23.04
N ILE A 347 -4.98 8.58 -21.96
CA ILE A 347 -5.31 7.17 -21.73
C ILE A 347 -6.81 6.98 -21.54
N LEU A 348 -7.47 7.85 -20.75
CA LEU A 348 -8.91 7.75 -20.55
C LEU A 348 -9.67 8.02 -21.85
N GLU A 349 -9.30 9.05 -22.60
CA GLU A 349 -9.92 9.37 -23.91
C GLU A 349 -9.84 8.18 -24.87
N VAL A 350 -8.66 7.59 -25.05
CA VAL A 350 -8.45 6.42 -25.93
C VAL A 350 -9.28 5.21 -25.47
N VAL A 351 -9.37 4.96 -24.16
CA VAL A 351 -10.20 3.87 -23.63
C VAL A 351 -11.69 4.15 -23.85
N MET A 352 -12.14 5.38 -23.64
CA MET A 352 -13.54 5.76 -23.83
C MET A 352 -13.98 5.67 -25.30
N VAL A 353 -13.10 6.06 -26.24
CA VAL A 353 -13.29 5.83 -27.69
C VAL A 353 -13.33 4.33 -28.03
N LYS A 354 -12.50 3.52 -27.38
CA LYS A 354 -12.53 2.05 -27.57
C LYS A 354 -13.82 1.43 -27.02
N LEU A 355 -14.37 1.98 -25.93
CA LEU A 355 -15.62 1.50 -25.34
C LEU A 355 -16.85 1.88 -26.20
N SER A 356 -16.86 3.05 -26.86
CA SER A 356 -17.96 3.42 -27.78
C SER A 356 -18.01 2.57 -29.06
N GLN A 357 -16.91 1.89 -29.41
CA GLN A 357 -16.80 1.00 -30.58
C GLN A 357 -16.99 -0.50 -30.25
N MET A 358 -17.50 -0.83 -29.06
CA MET A 358 -17.62 -2.23 -28.61
C MET A 358 -18.51 -3.11 -29.51
N ASP A 359 -19.54 -2.55 -30.15
CA ASP A 359 -20.45 -3.29 -31.03
C ASP A 359 -19.73 -3.78 -32.31
N GLU A 360 -18.73 -3.05 -32.83
CA GLU A 360 -17.94 -3.46 -34.00
C GLU A 360 -17.01 -4.66 -33.71
N MET A 361 -16.53 -4.80 -32.46
CA MET A 361 -15.72 -5.95 -32.06
C MET A 361 -16.51 -7.26 -31.97
N GLN A 362 -17.85 -7.20 -31.79
CA GLN A 362 -18.69 -8.40 -31.86
C GLN A 362 -18.80 -8.93 -33.29
N ASP A 363 -18.82 -8.04 -34.29
CA ASP A 363 -18.97 -8.41 -35.71
C ASP A 363 -17.73 -9.16 -36.24
N LEU A 364 -16.52 -8.81 -35.80
CA LEU A 364 -15.30 -9.55 -36.16
C LEU A 364 -15.36 -11.05 -35.77
N SER A 365 -16.05 -11.37 -34.67
CA SER A 365 -16.30 -12.75 -34.24
C SER A 365 -17.25 -13.49 -35.19
N GLN A 366 -18.25 -12.78 -35.75
CA GLN A 366 -19.17 -13.33 -36.74
C GLN A 366 -18.49 -13.49 -38.11
N ILE A 367 -17.62 -12.55 -38.49
CA ILE A 367 -16.78 -12.63 -39.70
C ILE A 367 -15.86 -13.87 -39.63
N LEU A 368 -15.22 -14.13 -38.49
CA LEU A 368 -14.44 -15.35 -38.27
C LEU A 368 -15.29 -16.63 -38.39
N ALA A 369 -16.47 -16.65 -37.74
CA ALA A 369 -17.40 -17.79 -37.85
C ALA A 369 -17.92 -18.02 -39.28
N ASN A 370 -18.00 -16.97 -40.10
CA ASN A 370 -18.38 -17.07 -41.51
C ASN A 370 -17.20 -17.52 -42.41
N LEU A 371 -15.96 -17.16 -42.08
CA LEU A 371 -14.76 -17.68 -42.74
C LEU A 371 -14.56 -19.18 -42.49
N ASP A 372 -14.85 -19.69 -41.29
CA ASP A 372 -14.79 -21.13 -41.01
C ASP A 372 -15.88 -21.92 -41.76
N LYS A 373 -17.08 -21.35 -41.93
CA LYS A 373 -18.12 -21.94 -42.80
C LYS A 373 -17.69 -21.99 -44.27
N LEU A 374 -16.95 -21.00 -44.76
CA LEU A 374 -16.38 -20.98 -46.12
C LEU A 374 -15.24 -22.00 -46.30
N ARG A 375 -14.46 -22.29 -45.26
CA ARG A 375 -13.43 -23.35 -45.28
C ARG A 375 -13.99 -24.78 -45.25
N GLY A 376 -15.23 -24.97 -44.83
CA GLY A 376 -15.88 -26.29 -44.73
C GLY A 376 -16.24 -26.97 -46.05
N GLN A 377 -16.06 -26.32 -47.21
CA GLN A 377 -16.46 -26.83 -48.53
C GLN A 377 -15.28 -27.04 -49.49
N SER A 378 -14.38 -27.98 -49.16
CA SER A 378 -13.47 -28.56 -50.15
C SER A 378 -13.04 -29.99 -49.76
N PRO A 379 -13.45 -31.04 -50.51
CA PRO A 379 -13.10 -32.42 -50.19
C PRO A 379 -11.70 -32.77 -50.72
N LEU A 380 -10.76 -33.04 -49.81
CA LEU A 380 -9.44 -33.60 -50.13
C LEU A 380 -9.50 -35.15 -50.16
N PRO A 381 -9.07 -35.82 -51.25
CA PRO A 381 -8.94 -37.28 -51.28
C PRO A 381 -7.67 -37.75 -50.55
N SER A 382 -7.76 -38.94 -49.98
CA SER A 382 -6.73 -39.60 -49.16
C SER A 382 -5.75 -40.48 -49.96
N SER A 383 -4.52 -40.67 -49.44
CA SER A 383 -3.83 -41.99 -49.38
C SER A 383 -2.44 -41.91 -48.68
N PRO A 384 -1.85 -43.02 -48.17
CA PRO A 384 -0.90 -42.96 -47.04
C PRO A 384 0.42 -43.79 -47.17
N GLN A 385 1.27 -43.72 -46.11
CA GLN A 385 2.42 -44.60 -45.75
C GLN A 385 3.68 -44.52 -46.67
N ALA A 386 4.93 -44.52 -46.17
CA ALA A 386 5.51 -45.37 -45.12
C ALA A 386 6.80 -44.80 -44.44
N ARG A 387 7.14 -45.36 -43.26
CA ARG A 387 8.44 -45.27 -42.53
C ARG A 387 9.47 -46.25 -43.18
N PRO A 388 10.79 -46.30 -42.85
CA PRO A 388 11.37 -46.03 -41.52
C PRO A 388 12.75 -45.31 -41.42
N GLU A 389 13.03 -44.82 -40.20
CA GLU A 389 14.37 -44.56 -39.62
C GLU A 389 15.19 -45.89 -39.50
N PRO A 390 16.54 -45.95 -39.26
CA PRO A 390 17.27 -45.06 -38.32
C PRO A 390 18.79 -44.80 -38.51
N ARG A 391 19.30 -43.81 -37.77
CA ARG A 391 20.52 -43.80 -36.89
C ARG A 391 21.32 -42.50 -36.92
N THR A 392 21.54 -41.99 -35.71
CA THR A 392 22.44 -40.89 -35.34
C THR A 392 23.93 -41.28 -35.41
N ALA A 393 24.77 -40.37 -35.92
CA ALA A 393 25.82 -39.65 -35.16
C ALA A 393 27.10 -39.37 -35.98
N ALA A 394 27.46 -38.09 -36.16
CA ALA A 394 28.80 -37.54 -35.86
C ALA A 394 29.01 -36.09 -36.36
N GLN A 395 29.60 -35.26 -35.49
CA GLN A 395 30.58 -34.17 -35.75
C GLN A 395 30.24 -32.95 -36.64
N GLN A 396 30.09 -31.80 -35.95
CA GLN A 396 30.91 -30.57 -36.08
C GLN A 396 31.34 -30.12 -37.51
N SER A 397 30.99 -28.93 -38.02
CA SER A 397 31.46 -27.63 -37.53
C SER A 397 30.99 -26.47 -38.46
N ASN A 398 30.82 -25.25 -37.94
CA ASN A 398 30.58 -24.01 -38.73
C ASN A 398 31.90 -23.36 -39.17
N PRO A 399 31.95 -22.74 -40.36
CA PRO A 399 32.03 -21.26 -40.49
C PRO A 399 31.33 -20.67 -41.76
N ILE A 400 31.12 -19.35 -42.04
CA ILE A 400 30.95 -18.06 -41.28
C ILE A 400 30.47 -16.95 -42.29
N HIS A 401 29.75 -15.91 -41.84
CA HIS A 401 29.49 -14.59 -42.52
C HIS A 401 28.61 -14.52 -43.81
N HIS A 402 28.02 -13.38 -44.29
CA HIS A 402 28.14 -11.90 -44.02
C HIS A 402 26.79 -11.09 -44.22
N THR A 403 26.61 -10.00 -43.43
CA THR A 403 26.03 -8.64 -43.70
C THR A 403 24.63 -8.30 -44.32
N ALA A 404 23.80 -7.58 -43.51
CA ALA A 404 23.12 -6.25 -43.73
C ALA A 404 22.11 -6.01 -44.90
N PRO A 405 21.23 -4.94 -44.90
CA PRO A 405 21.10 -3.78 -43.98
C PRO A 405 19.65 -3.45 -43.46
N ALA A 406 19.44 -2.22 -42.94
CA ALA A 406 18.32 -1.74 -42.10
C ALA A 406 17.05 -1.19 -42.83
N PRO A 407 16.05 -0.68 -42.07
CA PRO A 407 15.68 0.74 -42.23
C PRO A 407 15.60 1.56 -40.91
N SER A 408 15.44 2.88 -41.06
CA SER A 408 15.78 3.94 -40.10
C SER A 408 14.59 4.59 -39.36
N ALA A 409 14.87 5.15 -38.17
CA ALA A 409 14.01 6.08 -37.43
C ALA A 409 14.43 7.56 -37.66
N PRO A 410 13.55 8.56 -37.40
CA PRO A 410 13.89 9.99 -37.44
C PRO A 410 14.41 10.52 -36.08
N SER A 411 15.30 11.52 -36.15
CA SER A 411 15.91 12.33 -35.08
C SER A 411 16.34 13.68 -35.71
N PRO A 412 16.73 14.75 -34.97
CA PRO A 412 17.07 14.81 -33.53
C PRO A 412 16.53 16.03 -32.74
N GLN A 413 16.72 16.00 -31.41
CA GLN A 413 17.04 17.20 -30.61
C GLN A 413 18.33 16.94 -29.80
N HIS A 414 18.98 18.02 -29.38
CA HIS A 414 20.37 18.03 -28.87
C HIS A 414 20.64 17.14 -27.64
N GLU A 415 21.76 16.41 -27.68
CA GLU A 415 22.47 15.95 -26.47
C GLU A 415 23.90 16.52 -26.46
N ALA A 416 24.36 16.94 -25.27
CA ALA A 416 25.68 17.52 -25.07
C ALA A 416 26.75 16.42 -24.88
N VAL A 417 27.96 16.67 -25.38
CA VAL A 417 29.10 15.75 -25.24
C VAL A 417 29.57 15.76 -23.78
N LEU A 418 29.44 14.62 -23.11
CA LEU A 418 30.08 14.35 -21.81
C LEU A 418 31.43 13.67 -22.05
N GLU A 419 32.49 14.20 -21.44
CA GLU A 419 33.81 13.56 -21.42
C GLU A 419 33.75 12.24 -20.63
N LYS A 420 34.48 11.22 -21.10
CA LYS A 420 34.54 9.90 -20.46
C LYS A 420 35.51 9.90 -19.29
N LEU A 421 35.11 9.25 -18.19
CA LEU A 421 35.87 9.18 -16.93
C LEU A 421 36.95 8.08 -16.98
N ASP A 422 38.01 8.23 -16.18
CA ASP A 422 39.03 7.19 -16.04
C ASP A 422 38.60 6.09 -15.06
N LEU A 423 38.95 4.83 -15.38
CA LEU A 423 38.49 3.65 -14.64
C LEU A 423 39.29 3.41 -13.35
N THR A 424 38.98 4.15 -12.29
CA THR A 424 39.48 3.90 -10.93
C THR A 424 38.42 3.22 -10.06
N LEU A 425 38.84 2.60 -8.94
CA LEU A 425 37.91 1.97 -7.99
C LEU A 425 36.91 3.00 -7.41
N GLU A 426 37.42 4.17 -7.02
CA GLU A 426 36.62 5.29 -6.49
C GLU A 426 35.61 5.82 -7.52
N SER A 427 36.04 6.06 -8.76
CA SER A 427 35.15 6.54 -9.83
C SER A 427 34.07 5.52 -10.18
N LEU A 428 34.38 4.22 -10.09
CA LEU A 428 33.43 3.13 -10.30
C LEU A 428 32.42 3.01 -9.15
N THR A 429 32.82 3.21 -7.88
CA THR A 429 31.89 3.21 -6.74
C THR A 429 30.94 4.40 -6.81
N ASP A 430 31.43 5.60 -7.14
CA ASP A 430 30.60 6.81 -7.22
C ASP A 430 29.56 6.73 -8.36
N ASN A 431 29.93 6.09 -9.47
CA ASN A 431 29.03 5.89 -10.62
C ASN A 431 28.29 4.54 -10.59
N TRP A 432 28.40 3.74 -9.52
CA TRP A 432 27.79 2.41 -9.46
C TRP A 432 26.26 2.44 -9.57
N GLN A 433 25.61 3.39 -8.90
CA GLN A 433 24.16 3.60 -9.02
C GLN A 433 23.75 4.03 -10.43
N ARG A 434 24.58 4.81 -11.11
CA ARG A 434 24.36 5.26 -12.50
C ARG A 434 24.45 4.09 -13.48
N LEU A 435 25.39 3.16 -13.28
CA LEU A 435 25.49 1.90 -14.02
C LEU A 435 24.22 1.04 -13.81
N ILE A 436 23.81 0.82 -12.56
CA ILE A 436 22.61 0.04 -12.22
C ILE A 436 21.36 0.65 -12.87
N ALA A 437 21.21 1.97 -12.83
CA ALA A 437 20.09 2.67 -13.48
C ALA A 437 20.09 2.51 -15.01
N ARG A 438 21.27 2.46 -15.65
CA ARG A 438 21.41 2.21 -17.10
C ARG A 438 21.06 0.75 -17.45
N VAL A 439 21.61 -0.21 -16.71
CA VAL A 439 21.30 -1.66 -16.88
C VAL A 439 19.82 -1.94 -16.63
N ARG A 440 19.17 -1.25 -15.68
CA ARG A 440 17.73 -1.41 -15.39
C ARG A 440 16.82 -1.08 -16.57
N LYS A 441 17.25 -0.21 -17.50
CA LYS A 441 16.51 0.05 -18.75
C LYS A 441 16.56 -1.12 -19.74
N SER A 442 17.59 -1.97 -19.66
CA SER A 442 17.78 -3.14 -20.54
C SER A 442 17.33 -4.46 -19.88
N SER A 443 17.52 -4.62 -18.57
CA SER A 443 17.16 -5.82 -17.80
C SER A 443 16.95 -5.48 -16.33
N SER A 444 15.71 -5.61 -15.83
CA SER A 444 15.40 -5.37 -14.41
C SER A 444 16.01 -6.44 -13.50
N THR A 445 16.07 -7.70 -13.94
CA THR A 445 16.60 -8.83 -13.15
C THR A 445 18.11 -8.73 -12.96
N THR A 446 18.85 -8.29 -13.98
CA THR A 446 20.30 -8.06 -13.89
C THR A 446 20.62 -6.81 -13.07
N ALA A 447 19.80 -5.76 -13.12
CA ALA A 447 19.96 -4.59 -12.24
C ALA A 447 19.79 -4.96 -10.75
N VAL A 448 18.82 -5.81 -10.42
CA VAL A 448 18.67 -6.36 -9.06
C VAL A 448 19.88 -7.22 -8.67
N SER A 449 20.40 -8.04 -9.58
CA SER A 449 21.59 -8.85 -9.32
C SER A 449 22.84 -7.98 -9.08
N LEU A 450 23.05 -6.92 -9.87
CA LEU A 450 24.14 -5.96 -9.68
C LEU A 450 24.01 -5.12 -8.39
N SER A 451 22.79 -4.81 -7.95
CA SER A 451 22.58 -4.14 -6.65
C SER A 451 23.00 -4.96 -5.43
N LYS A 452 23.19 -6.28 -5.61
CA LYS A 452 23.73 -7.21 -4.60
C LYS A 452 25.19 -7.61 -4.85
N ALA A 453 25.81 -7.09 -5.91
CA ALA A 453 27.21 -7.33 -6.21
C ALA A 453 28.08 -6.22 -5.59
N GLN A 454 29.21 -6.61 -5.00
CA GLN A 454 30.20 -5.67 -4.46
C GLN A 454 31.42 -5.60 -5.39
N VAL A 455 31.91 -4.40 -5.67
CA VAL A 455 33.18 -4.19 -6.38
C VAL A 455 34.32 -4.48 -5.41
N VAL A 456 35.13 -5.50 -5.70
CA VAL A 456 36.28 -5.89 -4.85
C VAL A 456 37.57 -5.21 -5.32
N GLU A 457 37.79 -5.22 -6.64
CA GLU A 457 39.08 -4.79 -7.20
C GLU A 457 38.90 -4.27 -8.63
N VAL A 458 39.63 -3.20 -8.97
CA VAL A 458 39.76 -2.68 -10.33
C VAL A 458 41.25 -2.63 -10.68
N LYS A 459 41.68 -3.43 -11.65
CA LYS A 459 43.07 -3.45 -12.16
C LYS A 459 43.11 -3.14 -13.65
N ALA A 460 43.60 -1.95 -13.99
CA ALA A 460 43.69 -1.40 -15.35
C ALA A 460 42.34 -1.35 -16.08
N ASN A 461 41.90 -2.47 -16.65
CA ASN A 461 40.61 -2.63 -17.34
C ASN A 461 39.77 -3.81 -16.79
N ARG A 462 40.22 -4.52 -15.75
CA ARG A 462 39.51 -5.67 -15.17
C ARG A 462 38.80 -5.27 -13.89
N ILE A 463 37.49 -5.49 -13.84
CA ILE A 463 36.64 -5.23 -12.66
C ILE A 463 36.26 -6.57 -12.06
N THR A 464 36.60 -6.80 -10.79
CA THR A 464 36.22 -7.99 -10.03
C THR A 464 35.01 -7.69 -9.16
N LEU A 465 33.89 -8.37 -9.41
CA LEU A 465 32.69 -8.32 -8.59
C LEU A 465 32.58 -9.57 -7.70
N LEU A 466 32.35 -9.37 -6.42
CA LEU A 466 31.87 -10.42 -5.51
C LEU A 466 30.35 -10.49 -5.58
N VAL A 467 29.82 -11.70 -5.80
CA VAL A 467 28.38 -11.95 -5.89
C VAL A 467 27.98 -13.03 -4.91
N GLU A 468 27.02 -12.72 -4.04
CA GLU A 468 26.41 -13.69 -3.13
C GLU A 468 25.27 -14.44 -3.83
N GLY A 469 25.37 -15.77 -3.90
CA GLY A 469 24.34 -16.65 -4.45
C GLY A 469 24.50 -16.98 -5.94
N SER A 470 24.31 -18.25 -6.28
CA SER A 470 24.50 -18.81 -7.63
C SER A 470 23.52 -18.24 -8.67
N THR A 471 22.30 -17.89 -8.28
CA THR A 471 21.27 -17.33 -9.16
C THR A 471 21.60 -15.90 -9.63
N PHE A 472 22.13 -15.07 -8.73
CA PHE A 472 22.58 -13.71 -9.06
C PHE A 472 23.83 -13.74 -9.93
N LEU A 473 24.78 -14.65 -9.66
CA LEU A 473 25.97 -14.86 -10.48
C LEU A 473 25.58 -15.26 -11.91
N ALA A 474 24.72 -16.27 -12.08
CA ALA A 474 24.24 -16.69 -13.40
C ALA A 474 23.48 -15.59 -14.18
N SER A 475 22.76 -14.70 -13.47
CA SER A 475 22.07 -13.56 -14.08
C SER A 475 23.03 -12.48 -14.61
N ILE A 476 24.15 -12.26 -13.92
CA ILE A 476 25.19 -11.31 -14.32
C ILE A 476 26.05 -11.92 -15.44
N GLU A 477 26.40 -13.19 -15.33
CA GLU A 477 27.18 -13.94 -16.33
C GLU A 477 26.46 -14.00 -17.68
N LYS A 478 25.14 -14.27 -17.69
CA LYS A 478 24.31 -14.28 -18.91
C LYS A 478 24.27 -12.94 -19.65
N ASN A 479 24.41 -11.81 -18.94
CA ASN A 479 24.31 -10.46 -19.50
C ASN A 479 25.64 -9.68 -19.42
N LYS A 480 26.76 -10.40 -19.32
CA LYS A 480 28.10 -9.84 -19.13
C LYS A 480 28.48 -8.82 -20.22
N GLU A 481 28.31 -9.16 -21.49
CA GLU A 481 28.66 -8.30 -22.64
C GLU A 481 27.89 -6.95 -22.63
N LEU A 482 26.64 -6.98 -22.18
CA LEU A 482 25.79 -5.80 -22.05
C LEU A 482 26.26 -4.88 -20.90
N ILE A 483 26.75 -5.47 -19.81
CA ILE A 483 27.33 -4.72 -18.69
C ILE A 483 28.69 -4.11 -19.10
N GLU A 484 29.54 -4.87 -19.80
CA GLU A 484 30.82 -4.38 -20.33
C GLU A 484 30.63 -3.23 -21.34
N THR A 485 29.56 -3.28 -22.15
CA THR A 485 29.19 -2.19 -23.06
C THR A 485 28.81 -0.93 -22.28
N HIS A 486 27.88 -1.01 -21.32
CA HIS A 486 27.48 0.14 -20.48
C HIS A 486 28.63 0.69 -19.62
N LEU A 487 29.62 -0.13 -19.25
CA LEU A 487 30.85 0.33 -18.61
C LEU A 487 31.73 1.13 -19.59
N SER A 488 31.89 0.66 -20.84
CA SER A 488 32.64 1.39 -21.88
C SER A 488 31.98 2.68 -22.36
N ASP A 489 30.67 2.85 -22.10
CA ASP A 489 29.93 4.11 -22.31
C ASP A 489 30.15 5.15 -21.20
N ILE A 490 30.61 4.73 -20.02
CA ILE A 490 30.83 5.60 -18.85
C ILE A 490 32.32 5.89 -18.67
N PHE A 491 33.18 4.90 -18.92
CA PHE A 491 34.62 4.96 -18.65
C PHE A 491 35.48 4.80 -19.91
N ASN A 492 36.70 5.34 -19.86
CA ASN A 492 37.74 5.11 -20.86
C ASN A 492 38.32 3.70 -20.74
N GLY A 493 38.22 2.92 -21.81
CA GLY A 493 38.81 1.58 -21.92
C GLY A 493 37.79 0.46 -22.17
N LYS A 494 38.29 -0.71 -22.58
CA LYS A 494 37.48 -1.93 -22.68
C LYS A 494 37.45 -2.61 -21.32
N SER A 495 36.40 -2.33 -20.54
CA SER A 495 36.18 -2.98 -19.24
C SER A 495 35.89 -4.47 -19.41
N ILE A 496 36.59 -5.32 -18.66
CA ILE A 496 36.39 -6.78 -18.62
C ILE A 496 35.89 -7.16 -17.23
N LEU A 497 34.70 -7.75 -17.18
CA LEU A 497 34.03 -8.18 -15.96
C LEU A 497 34.55 -9.55 -15.51
N HIS A 498 34.93 -9.67 -14.25
CA HIS A 498 35.28 -10.92 -13.60
C HIS A 498 34.37 -11.14 -12.39
N LEU A 499 33.77 -12.32 -12.30
CA LEU A 499 32.85 -12.66 -11.22
C LEU A 499 33.54 -13.61 -10.25
N GLN A 500 33.49 -13.28 -8.97
CA GLN A 500 33.84 -14.18 -7.87
C GLN A 500 32.58 -14.51 -7.08
N LYS A 501 32.37 -15.80 -6.85
CA LYS A 501 31.33 -16.29 -5.96
C LYS A 501 31.82 -16.11 -4.53
N SER A 502 31.01 -15.51 -3.66
CA SER A 502 31.26 -15.59 -2.22
C SER A 502 30.99 -17.02 -1.74
N GLU A 503 32.04 -17.74 -1.34
CA GLU A 503 31.91 -18.97 -0.56
C GLU A 503 32.09 -18.58 0.91
N ALA A 504 30.97 -18.56 1.65
CA ALA A 504 31.02 -18.36 3.08
C ALA A 504 31.78 -19.53 3.73
N GLU A 505 32.82 -19.22 4.51
CA GLU A 505 33.52 -20.23 5.31
C GLU A 505 32.52 -20.96 6.22
N ALA A 506 32.55 -22.29 6.19
CA ALA A 506 31.67 -23.10 7.01
C ALA A 506 31.96 -22.86 8.51
N PRO A 507 30.95 -22.62 9.36
CA PRO A 507 31.15 -22.49 10.80
C PRO A 507 31.73 -23.80 11.35
N LYS A 508 32.82 -23.69 12.13
CA LYS A 508 33.50 -24.83 12.74
C LYS A 508 32.53 -25.59 13.66
N THR A 509 32.31 -26.87 13.31
CA THR A 509 31.81 -27.95 14.19
C THR A 509 30.79 -27.55 15.27
N VAL A 510 29.51 -27.55 14.89
CA VAL A 510 28.41 -27.78 15.85
C VAL A 510 28.09 -29.27 15.84
N GLU A 511 28.16 -29.94 17.00
CA GLU A 511 27.74 -31.34 17.14
C GLU A 511 26.23 -31.47 16.99
N ILE A 512 25.77 -31.90 15.80
CA ILE A 512 24.37 -32.27 15.59
C ILE A 512 24.16 -33.67 16.18
N LYS A 513 23.55 -33.74 17.37
CA LYS A 513 22.97 -34.99 17.87
C LYS A 513 21.85 -35.42 16.92
N ARG A 514 22.04 -36.53 16.22
CA ARG A 514 21.00 -37.16 15.40
C ARG A 514 19.91 -37.72 16.32
N THR A 515 18.71 -37.16 16.28
CA THR A 515 17.52 -37.75 16.93
C THR A 515 17.14 -39.05 16.23
N THR A 516 16.84 -40.08 17.04
CA THR A 516 16.41 -41.39 16.54
C THR A 516 14.89 -41.42 16.37
N LEU A 517 14.40 -42.44 15.65
CA LEU A 517 12.97 -42.62 15.39
C LEU A 517 12.17 -42.80 16.70
N ASP A 518 12.81 -43.30 17.77
CA ASP A 518 12.18 -43.45 19.08
C ASP A 518 12.21 -42.17 19.95
N ASP A 519 13.06 -41.19 19.61
CA ASP A 519 13.01 -39.84 20.23
C ASP A 519 11.81 -39.06 19.66
N LEU A 520 11.63 -39.09 18.34
CA LEU A 520 10.49 -38.45 17.66
C LEU A 520 9.13 -38.99 18.13
N LYS A 521 9.04 -40.30 18.41
CA LYS A 521 7.83 -40.93 19.00
C LYS A 521 7.53 -40.44 20.43
N LYS A 522 8.54 -39.99 21.18
CA LYS A 522 8.36 -39.47 22.55
C LYS A 522 7.97 -38.00 22.56
N GLU A 523 8.50 -37.21 21.63
CA GLU A 523 8.19 -35.76 21.57
C GLU A 523 6.80 -35.48 21.02
N ASN A 524 6.26 -36.30 20.11
CA ASN A 524 4.93 -36.07 19.54
C ASN A 524 4.12 -37.37 19.28
N PRO A 525 3.09 -37.66 20.10
CA PRO A 525 2.26 -38.86 19.96
C PRO A 525 1.55 -38.99 18.60
N GLU A 526 1.11 -37.88 18.01
CA GLU A 526 0.36 -37.89 16.75
C GLU A 526 1.23 -38.35 15.56
N ILE A 527 2.52 -38.02 15.59
CA ILE A 527 3.51 -38.46 14.60
C ILE A 527 3.79 -39.96 14.73
N ALA A 528 3.75 -40.51 15.95
CA ALA A 528 3.93 -41.94 16.19
C ALA A 528 2.78 -42.78 15.59
N ASP A 529 1.54 -42.33 15.76
CA ASP A 529 0.38 -42.99 15.15
C ASP A 529 0.35 -42.81 13.62
N TYR A 530 0.73 -41.63 13.10
CA TYR A 530 0.85 -41.42 11.66
C TYR A 530 1.84 -42.40 11.03
N ILE A 531 3.07 -42.50 11.57
CA ILE A 531 4.11 -43.44 11.08
C ILE A 531 3.64 -44.90 11.14
N ARG A 532 2.88 -45.27 12.18
CA ARG A 532 2.30 -46.61 12.33
C ARG A 532 1.20 -46.92 11.31
N ILE A 533 0.41 -45.92 10.91
CA ILE A 533 -0.65 -46.06 9.91
C ILE A 533 -0.09 -46.08 8.49
N THR A 534 0.99 -45.33 8.21
CA THR A 534 1.57 -45.16 6.86
C THR A 534 2.81 -46.01 6.60
N ASP A 535 3.17 -46.92 7.52
CA ASP A 535 4.31 -47.85 7.48
C ASP A 535 5.64 -47.20 7.01
N SER A 536 5.82 -45.93 7.39
CA SER A 536 6.80 -45.02 6.78
C SER A 536 8.16 -45.09 7.48
N LYS A 537 9.23 -45.19 6.70
CA LYS A 537 10.62 -45.24 7.20
C LYS A 537 11.32 -43.91 7.01
N LEU A 538 12.00 -43.45 8.06
CA LEU A 538 12.93 -42.32 7.97
C LEU A 538 14.12 -42.72 7.08
N ILE A 539 14.31 -41.98 5.99
CA ILE A 539 15.53 -42.04 5.18
C ILE A 539 16.48 -40.98 5.73
N SER A 540 17.61 -41.41 6.29
CA SER A 540 18.67 -40.49 6.71
C SER A 540 19.40 -39.95 5.48
N GLY A 541 19.24 -38.64 5.23
CA GLY A 541 20.10 -37.86 4.33
C GLY A 541 21.38 -37.38 5.02
#